data_AF-A0A949J625-F1
#
_entry.id   AF-A0A949J625-F1
#
_cell.length_a   1.000
_cell.length_b   1.000
_cell.length_c   1.000
_cell.angle_alpha   90.00
_cell.angle_beta   90.00
_cell.angle_gamma   90.00
#
_symmetry.space_group_name_H-M   'P 1'
#
loop_
_entity.id
_entity.type
_entity.pdbx_description
1 polymer ?
#
loop_
_entity_poly.entity_id
_entity_poly.type
_entity_poly.pdbx_seq_one_letter_code
_entity_poly.pdbx_strand_id
1 'polypeptide(L)'
;MAEKKKTDIKFPFFRIKEDEEGSYVKVGPIEVTDTKTSEEVNVGPLHIREGSVAFKKDKGGTLEGIAWAMFFILLGSVFLYGNISHQEPVGMIPIGVGIIWLSLNYARSRLNLKVSNFTVALGIIAIIWGLTERFAPDVSFMAIVAIAVGIALIIHFGRKTY
;
A
#
# COMPACT_ATOMS: atom_id res chain seq x y z
N MET A 1 26.71 50.79 -2.93
CA MET A 1 26.03 49.54 -3.31
C MET A 1 26.99 48.74 -4.18
N ALA A 2 27.37 47.53 -3.77
CA ALA A 2 28.29 46.69 -4.53
C ALA A 2 27.51 45.92 -5.62
N GLU A 3 27.94 46.06 -6.86
CA GLU A 3 27.36 45.38 -8.03
C GLU A 3 27.66 43.87 -7.92
N LYS A 4 26.62 43.03 -7.80
CA LYS A 4 26.78 41.57 -7.76
C LYS A 4 27.23 41.07 -9.13
N LYS A 5 28.44 40.53 -9.19
CA LYS A 5 29.06 40.03 -10.43
C LYS A 5 28.44 38.69 -10.83
N LYS A 6 27.77 38.63 -11.99
CA LYS A 6 27.23 37.39 -12.58
C LYS A 6 28.38 36.41 -12.85
N THR A 7 28.29 35.18 -12.33
CA THR A 7 29.28 34.14 -12.55
C THR A 7 28.63 32.87 -13.09
N ASP A 8 29.19 32.30 -14.17
CA ASP A 8 28.79 31.01 -14.74
C ASP A 8 30.05 30.16 -14.87
N ILE A 9 30.18 29.16 -13.99
CA ILE A 9 31.36 28.28 -13.93
C ILE A 9 30.91 26.86 -14.26
N LYS A 10 31.43 26.33 -15.37
CA LYS A 10 31.12 24.99 -15.88
C LYS A 10 32.29 24.04 -15.66
N PHE A 11 32.07 23.02 -14.84
CA PHE A 11 32.98 21.89 -14.63
C PHE A 11 32.38 20.60 -15.22
N PRO A 12 33.18 19.56 -15.45
CA PRO A 12 32.71 18.28 -16.00
C PRO A 12 31.61 17.60 -15.17
N PHE A 13 31.60 17.81 -13.85
CA PHE A 13 30.63 17.17 -12.92
C PHE A 13 29.76 18.17 -12.16
N PHE A 14 29.97 19.47 -12.39
CA PHE A 14 29.41 20.52 -11.55
C PHE A 14 29.17 21.82 -12.33
N ARG A 15 28.09 22.54 -12.02
CA ARG A 15 27.82 23.87 -12.57
C ARG A 15 27.38 24.81 -11.47
N ILE A 16 27.97 26.01 -11.45
CA ILE A 16 27.57 27.12 -10.58
C ILE A 16 27.08 28.24 -11.49
N LYS A 17 25.89 28.77 -11.24
CA LYS A 17 25.40 30.00 -11.85
C LYS A 17 24.89 30.95 -10.78
N GLU A 18 25.32 32.20 -10.82
CA GLU A 18 24.83 33.26 -9.94
C GLU A 18 24.31 34.41 -10.80
N ASP A 19 23.01 34.67 -10.74
CA ASP A 19 22.33 35.75 -11.45
C ASP A 19 21.59 36.69 -10.47
N GLU A 20 20.79 37.61 -11.00
CA GLU A 20 20.01 38.55 -10.18
C GLU A 20 18.79 37.89 -9.50
N GLU A 21 18.42 36.68 -9.93
CA GLU A 21 17.23 35.92 -9.49
C GLU A 21 17.57 34.82 -8.46
N GLY A 22 18.82 34.36 -8.39
CA GLY A 22 19.27 33.40 -7.37
C GLY A 22 20.65 32.77 -7.61
N SER A 23 21.01 31.80 -6.76
CA SER A 23 22.21 30.96 -6.92
C SER A 23 21.81 29.53 -7.28
N TYR A 24 22.41 29.00 -8.34
CA TYR A 24 22.11 27.67 -8.88
C TYR A 24 23.35 26.79 -8.85
N VAL A 25 23.17 25.57 -8.34
CA VAL A 25 24.22 24.57 -8.19
C VAL A 25 23.74 23.20 -8.67
N LYS A 26 24.39 22.63 -9.70
CA LYS A 26 24.09 21.28 -10.22
C LYS A 26 25.24 20.32 -10.01
N VAL A 27 24.99 19.20 -9.32
CA VAL A 27 25.93 18.09 -9.11
C VAL A 27 25.30 16.79 -9.64
N GLY A 28 25.69 16.34 -10.83
CA GLY A 28 25.12 15.12 -11.42
C GLY A 28 23.58 15.20 -11.61
N PRO A 29 22.76 14.27 -11.05
CA PRO A 29 21.30 14.31 -11.15
C PRO A 29 20.63 15.27 -10.14
N ILE A 30 21.39 15.92 -9.26
CA ILE A 30 20.88 16.75 -8.17
C ILE A 30 21.02 18.23 -8.55
N GLU A 31 19.93 18.98 -8.48
CA GLU A 31 19.87 20.41 -8.74
C GLU A 31 19.45 21.15 -7.45
N VAL A 32 20.25 22.11 -7.00
CA VAL A 32 19.98 22.96 -5.83
C VAL A 32 19.85 24.39 -6.33
N THR A 33 18.65 24.95 -6.23
CA THR A 33 18.37 26.35 -6.61
C THR A 33 18.01 27.10 -5.33
N ASP A 34 18.81 28.10 -4.98
CA ASP A 34 18.53 29.01 -3.87
C ASP A 34 17.71 30.18 -4.42
N THR A 35 16.43 29.92 -4.67
CA THR A 35 15.44 30.97 -4.92
C THR A 35 15.00 31.51 -3.57
N LYS A 36 15.28 32.80 -3.31
CA LYS A 36 14.65 33.55 -2.21
C LYS A 36 13.15 33.68 -2.48
N THR A 37 12.37 32.64 -2.22
CA THR A 37 10.93 32.68 -1.92
C THR A 37 10.49 31.27 -1.54
N SER A 38 9.70 31.22 -0.48
CA SER A 38 9.17 30.10 0.29
C SER A 38 8.28 29.11 -0.48
N GLU A 39 8.77 28.50 -1.56
CA GLU A 39 8.02 27.46 -2.27
C GLU A 39 8.65 26.07 -2.05
N GLU A 40 7.84 25.18 -1.45
CA GLU A 40 8.18 23.77 -1.22
C GLU A 40 8.38 23.05 -2.57
N VAL A 41 9.64 22.80 -2.94
CA VAL A 41 9.97 22.03 -4.14
C VAL A 41 9.83 20.54 -3.86
N ASN A 42 8.82 19.92 -4.47
CA ASN A 42 8.48 18.51 -4.26
C ASN A 42 9.28 17.59 -5.18
N VAL A 43 10.46 17.14 -4.73
CA VAL A 43 11.31 16.15 -5.43
C VAL A 43 11.04 14.74 -4.90
N GLY A 44 9.89 14.17 -5.27
CA GLY A 44 9.56 12.77 -4.98
C GLY A 44 9.43 12.46 -3.48
N PRO A 45 10.11 11.43 -2.92
CA PRO A 45 10.00 11.09 -1.50
C PRO A 45 10.75 12.06 -0.57
N LEU A 46 11.51 13.00 -1.12
CA LEU A 46 12.36 13.94 -0.40
C LEU A 46 11.72 15.32 -0.39
N HIS A 47 11.39 15.80 0.81
CA HIS A 47 11.02 17.20 1.04
C HIS A 47 12.22 17.89 1.67
N ILE A 48 12.79 18.86 0.97
CA ILE A 48 13.93 19.64 1.45
C ILE A 48 13.34 20.86 2.18
N ARG A 49 13.35 20.83 3.52
CA ARG A 49 13.20 22.04 4.33
C ARG A 49 14.59 22.58 4.62
N GLU A 50 14.75 23.90 4.62
CA GLU A 50 15.97 24.56 5.07
C GLU A 50 16.41 23.98 6.43
N GLY A 51 17.58 23.33 6.46
CA GLY A 51 18.18 22.75 7.67
C GLY A 51 17.81 21.30 8.03
N SER A 52 16.93 20.59 7.29
CA SER A 52 16.70 19.15 7.54
C SER A 52 16.13 18.38 6.34
N VAL A 53 16.65 17.17 6.12
CA VAL A 53 16.14 16.23 5.11
C VAL A 53 15.16 15.29 5.82
N ALA A 54 13.85 15.45 5.56
CA ALA A 54 12.82 14.61 6.13
C ALA A 54 12.36 13.54 5.12
N PHE A 55 12.49 12.27 5.48
CA PHE A 55 11.90 11.17 4.70
C PHE A 55 10.40 11.10 4.99
N LYS A 56 9.56 11.26 3.97
CA LYS A 56 8.12 11.04 4.11
C LYS A 56 7.86 9.54 4.36
N LYS A 57 7.44 9.19 5.57
CA LYS A 57 7.08 7.81 5.91
C LYS A 57 5.91 7.35 5.04
N ASP A 58 6.11 6.28 4.28
CA ASP A 58 5.03 5.65 3.53
C ASP A 58 4.05 4.99 4.50
N LYS A 59 2.88 5.63 4.64
CA LYS A 59 1.79 5.14 5.48
C LYS A 59 1.19 3.85 4.90
N GLY A 60 1.25 3.66 3.57
CA GLY A 60 0.72 2.48 2.89
C GLY A 60 1.46 1.21 3.25
N GLY A 61 2.79 1.20 3.08
CA GLY A 61 3.64 0.07 3.45
C GLY A 61 3.59 -0.26 4.95
N THR A 62 3.41 0.75 5.81
CA THR A 62 3.28 0.53 7.27
C THR A 62 2.00 -0.27 7.60
N LEU A 63 0.86 0.08 7.01
CA LEU A 63 -0.41 -0.62 7.27
C LEU A 63 -0.39 -2.07 6.76
N GLU A 64 0.23 -2.29 5.60
CA GLU A 64 0.36 -3.63 5.05
C GLU A 64 1.24 -4.52 5.94
N GLY A 65 2.36 -4.00 6.43
CA GLY A 65 3.19 -4.70 7.41
C GLY A 65 2.43 -5.06 8.69
N ILE A 66 1.58 -4.17 9.20
CA ILE A 66 0.72 -4.45 10.37
C ILE A 66 -0.28 -5.57 10.06
N ALA A 67 -0.93 -5.55 8.88
CA ALA A 67 -1.86 -6.59 8.48
C ALA A 67 -1.20 -7.96 8.41
N TRP A 68 0.03 -8.04 7.85
CA TRP A 68 0.82 -9.26 7.85
C TRP A 68 1.19 -9.73 9.25
N ALA A 69 1.58 -8.82 10.14
CA ALA A 69 1.85 -9.17 11.55
C ALA A 69 0.60 -9.75 12.23
N MET A 70 -0.56 -9.11 12.05
CA MET A 70 -1.85 -9.61 12.58
C MET A 70 -2.20 -10.98 12.01
N PHE A 71 -1.92 -11.24 10.73
CA PHE A 71 -2.15 -12.53 10.10
C PHE A 71 -1.34 -13.65 10.76
N PHE A 72 -0.03 -13.43 11.01
CA PHE A 72 0.79 -14.43 11.69
C PHE A 72 0.41 -14.62 13.16
N ILE A 73 0.01 -13.54 13.85
CA ILE A 73 -0.50 -13.62 15.22
C ILE A 73 -1.77 -14.48 15.26
N LEU A 74 -2.71 -14.26 14.32
CA LEU A 74 -3.92 -15.07 14.19
C LEU A 74 -3.57 -16.54 13.97
N LEU A 75 -2.73 -16.85 12.97
CA LEU A 75 -2.34 -18.24 12.67
C LEU A 75 -1.72 -18.93 13.89
N GLY A 76 -0.75 -18.29 14.53
CA GLY A 76 -0.10 -18.81 15.73
C GLY A 76 -1.09 -19.02 16.86
N SER A 77 -2.01 -18.09 17.07
CA SER A 77 -3.03 -18.17 18.13
C SER A 77 -4.00 -19.33 17.90
N VAL A 78 -4.46 -19.52 16.65
CA VAL A 78 -5.40 -20.59 16.31
C VAL A 78 -4.74 -21.96 16.43
N PHE A 79 -3.49 -22.11 15.98
CA PHE A 79 -2.74 -23.36 16.14
C PHE A 79 -2.44 -23.66 17.60
N LEU A 80 -2.01 -22.66 18.37
CA LEU A 80 -1.77 -22.81 19.80
C LEU A 80 -3.06 -23.21 20.53
N TYR A 81 -4.19 -22.58 20.20
CA TYR A 81 -5.49 -22.93 20.74
C TYR A 81 -5.87 -24.38 20.43
N GLY A 82 -5.72 -24.83 19.18
CA GLY A 82 -6.02 -26.21 18.82
C GLY A 82 -5.17 -27.23 19.57
N ASN A 83 -3.87 -26.93 19.77
CA ASN A 83 -2.97 -27.78 20.53
C ASN A 83 -3.31 -27.86 22.02
N ILE A 84 -3.73 -26.76 22.64
CA ILE A 84 -4.07 -26.70 24.08
C ILE A 84 -5.46 -27.25 24.35
N SER A 85 -6.44 -26.94 23.50
CA SER A 85 -7.84 -27.30 23.71
C SER A 85 -8.21 -28.67 23.16
N HIS A 86 -7.35 -29.29 22.35
CA HIS A 86 -7.63 -30.51 21.59
C HIS A 86 -8.89 -30.42 20.71
N GLN A 87 -9.30 -29.21 20.34
CA GLN A 87 -10.43 -28.93 19.47
C GLN A 87 -9.93 -28.32 18.17
N GLU A 88 -10.51 -28.70 17.04
CA GLU A 88 -10.24 -28.02 15.79
C GLU A 88 -11.06 -26.72 15.70
N PRO A 89 -10.41 -25.54 15.63
CA PRO A 89 -11.08 -24.26 15.53
C PRO A 89 -11.60 -23.98 14.11
N VAL A 90 -12.63 -24.73 13.71
CA VAL A 90 -13.23 -24.71 12.36
C VAL A 90 -13.65 -23.29 11.95
N GLY A 91 -13.26 -22.87 10.74
CA GLY A 91 -13.60 -21.57 10.16
C GLY A 91 -12.89 -20.35 10.77
N MET A 92 -12.13 -20.48 11.87
CA MET A 92 -11.56 -19.32 12.56
C MET A 92 -10.47 -18.62 11.75
N ILE A 93 -9.59 -19.39 11.08
CA ILE A 93 -8.53 -18.82 10.23
C ILE A 93 -9.14 -18.01 9.09
N PRO A 94 -10.00 -18.57 8.20
CA PRO A 94 -10.57 -17.81 7.09
C PRO A 94 -11.38 -16.59 7.55
N ILE A 95 -12.13 -16.69 8.67
CA ILE A 95 -12.83 -15.52 9.23
C ILE A 95 -11.84 -14.43 9.66
N GLY A 96 -10.83 -14.79 10.46
CA GLY A 96 -9.86 -13.81 10.96
C GLY A 96 -9.05 -13.16 9.83
N VAL A 97 -8.66 -13.94 8.82
CA VAL A 97 -8.00 -13.45 7.60
C VAL A 97 -8.90 -12.43 6.88
N GLY A 98 -10.19 -12.76 6.74
CA GLY A 98 -11.18 -11.86 6.16
C GLY A 98 -11.28 -10.53 6.91
N ILE A 99 -11.36 -10.57 8.24
CA ILE A 99 -11.42 -9.38 9.10
C ILE A 99 -10.16 -8.52 8.92
N ILE A 100 -8.96 -9.13 8.89
CA ILE A 100 -7.70 -8.40 8.74
C ILE A 100 -7.66 -7.66 7.39
N TRP A 101 -7.98 -8.33 6.28
CA TRP A 101 -7.93 -7.70 4.96
C TRP A 101 -8.98 -6.62 4.78
N LEU A 102 -10.19 -6.82 5.31
CA LEU A 102 -11.25 -5.80 5.26
C LEU A 102 -10.89 -4.60 6.15
N SER A 103 -10.35 -4.84 7.34
CA SER A 103 -9.91 -3.78 8.26
C SER A 103 -8.75 -2.96 7.68
N LEU A 104 -7.80 -3.61 7.00
CA LEU A 104 -6.73 -2.93 6.28
C LEU A 104 -7.28 -1.96 5.23
N ASN A 105 -8.25 -2.40 4.42
CA ASN A 105 -8.83 -1.57 3.37
C ASN A 105 -9.74 -0.47 3.93
N TYR A 106 -10.43 -0.74 5.03
CA TYR A 106 -11.17 0.27 5.77
C TYR A 106 -10.23 1.34 6.35
N ALA A 107 -9.09 0.96 6.92
CA ALA A 107 -8.08 1.91 7.37
C ALA A 107 -7.50 2.72 6.21
N ARG A 108 -7.22 2.08 5.06
CA ARG A 108 -6.78 2.76 3.83
C ARG A 108 -7.79 3.81 3.37
N SER A 109 -9.08 3.49 3.36
CA SER A 109 -10.11 4.44 2.94
C SER A 109 -10.21 5.66 3.87
N ARG A 110 -10.10 5.45 5.20
CA ARG A 110 -10.07 6.53 6.20
C ARG A 110 -8.85 7.44 6.09
N LEU A 111 -7.74 6.92 5.55
CA LEU A 111 -6.48 7.64 5.39
C LEU A 111 -6.29 8.22 3.97
N ASN A 112 -7.34 8.20 3.12
CA ASN A 112 -7.27 8.60 1.72
C ASN A 112 -6.17 7.87 0.92
N LEU A 113 -5.87 6.63 1.30
CA LEU A 113 -4.96 5.74 0.58
C LEU A 113 -5.75 4.92 -0.43
N LYS A 114 -5.08 4.53 -1.53
CA LYS A 114 -5.69 3.68 -2.56
C LYS A 114 -6.13 2.35 -1.95
N VAL A 115 -7.43 2.08 -2.01
CA VAL A 115 -8.01 0.80 -1.61
C VAL A 115 -7.64 -0.27 -2.65
N SER A 116 -7.29 -1.46 -2.19
CA SER A 116 -6.94 -2.58 -3.07
C SER A 116 -8.14 -3.51 -3.23
N ASN A 117 -8.77 -3.44 -4.41
CA ASN A 117 -9.90 -4.30 -4.78
C ASN A 117 -9.58 -5.78 -4.61
N PHE A 118 -8.34 -6.18 -4.88
CA PHE A 118 -7.86 -7.55 -4.67
C PHE A 118 -7.98 -7.98 -3.21
N THR A 119 -7.42 -7.19 -2.29
CA THR A 119 -7.49 -7.53 -0.85
C THR A 119 -8.90 -7.41 -0.27
N VAL A 120 -9.74 -6.52 -0.81
CA VAL A 120 -11.17 -6.47 -0.44
C VAL A 120 -11.88 -7.75 -0.88
N ALA A 121 -11.70 -8.17 -2.13
CA ALA A 121 -12.31 -9.39 -2.65
C ALA A 121 -11.84 -10.63 -1.87
N LEU A 122 -10.53 -10.75 -1.63
CA LEU A 122 -9.98 -11.83 -0.80
C LEU A 122 -10.57 -11.80 0.62
N GLY A 123 -10.72 -10.62 1.22
CA GLY A 123 -11.31 -10.47 2.53
C GLY A 123 -12.75 -11.01 2.58
N ILE A 124 -13.58 -10.64 1.60
CA ILE A 124 -14.97 -11.11 1.50
C ILE A 124 -15.02 -12.62 1.28
N ILE A 125 -14.23 -13.15 0.34
CA ILE A 125 -14.16 -14.58 0.03
C ILE A 125 -13.75 -15.37 1.28
N ALA A 126 -12.76 -14.89 2.04
CA ALA A 126 -12.30 -15.54 3.26
C ALA A 126 -13.38 -15.55 4.35
N ILE A 127 -14.14 -14.46 4.53
CA ILE A 127 -15.30 -14.46 5.44
C ILE A 127 -16.34 -15.51 5.02
N ILE A 128 -16.74 -15.51 3.74
CA ILE A 128 -17.76 -16.44 3.23
C ILE A 128 -17.30 -17.89 3.41
N TRP A 129 -16.03 -18.17 3.11
CA TRP A 129 -15.43 -19.48 3.32
C TRP A 129 -15.56 -19.87 4.79
N GLY A 130 -15.03 -19.06 5.71
CA GLY A 130 -15.01 -19.44 7.12
C GLY A 130 -16.40 -19.53 7.76
N LEU A 131 -17.37 -18.74 7.27
CA LEU A 131 -18.78 -18.90 7.66
C LEU A 131 -19.37 -20.20 7.13
N THR A 132 -19.06 -20.58 5.89
CA THR A 132 -19.49 -21.86 5.31
C THR A 132 -18.95 -23.03 6.13
N GLU A 133 -17.64 -23.05 6.42
CA GLU A 133 -17.05 -24.11 7.25
C GLU A 133 -17.70 -24.21 8.64
N ARG A 134 -18.06 -23.06 9.24
CA ARG A 134 -18.59 -23.04 10.61
C ARG A 134 -20.08 -23.35 10.72
N PHE A 135 -20.89 -22.89 9.77
CA PHE A 135 -22.36 -22.98 9.86
C PHE A 135 -22.96 -23.96 8.85
N ALA A 136 -22.22 -24.33 7.81
CA ALA A 136 -22.64 -25.26 6.78
C ALA A 136 -21.49 -26.24 6.43
N PRO A 137 -20.98 -27.01 7.40
CA PRO A 137 -19.79 -27.85 7.23
C PRO A 137 -19.95 -28.92 6.14
N ASP A 138 -21.18 -29.34 5.86
CA ASP A 138 -21.50 -30.31 4.81
C ASP A 138 -21.47 -29.69 3.40
N VAL A 139 -21.42 -28.36 3.31
CA VAL A 139 -21.41 -27.62 2.05
C VAL A 139 -19.96 -27.35 1.64
N SER A 140 -19.55 -27.96 0.52
CA SER A 140 -18.22 -27.71 -0.05
C SER A 140 -18.12 -26.29 -0.58
N PHE A 141 -17.26 -25.48 0.05
CA PHE A 141 -16.92 -24.14 -0.45
C PHE A 141 -16.39 -24.18 -1.89
N MET A 142 -15.58 -25.19 -2.22
CA MET A 142 -15.07 -25.39 -3.58
C MET A 142 -16.20 -25.65 -4.58
N ALA A 143 -17.27 -26.33 -4.17
CA ALA A 143 -18.46 -26.51 -5.01
C ALA A 143 -19.18 -25.17 -5.24
N ILE A 144 -19.34 -24.33 -4.20
CA ILE A 144 -19.93 -22.99 -4.34
C ILE A 144 -19.11 -22.14 -5.33
N VAL A 145 -17.77 -22.13 -5.18
CA VAL A 145 -16.87 -21.39 -6.08
C VAL A 145 -16.97 -21.92 -7.50
N ALA A 146 -16.96 -23.24 -7.70
CA ALA A 146 -17.09 -23.85 -9.02
C ALA A 146 -18.42 -23.49 -9.70
N ILE A 147 -19.53 -23.49 -8.96
CA ILE A 147 -20.85 -23.06 -9.46
C ILE A 147 -20.80 -21.58 -9.87
N ALA A 148 -20.26 -20.71 -9.02
CA ALA A 148 -20.16 -19.28 -9.32
C ALA A 148 -19.30 -19.00 -10.56
N VAL A 149 -18.17 -19.69 -10.69
CA VAL A 149 -17.30 -19.62 -11.88
C VAL A 149 -18.04 -20.11 -13.12
N GLY A 150 -18.74 -21.25 -13.04
CA GLY A 150 -19.54 -21.78 -14.14
C GLY A 150 -20.59 -20.78 -14.64
N ILE A 151 -21.35 -20.17 -13.72
CA ILE A 151 -22.33 -19.12 -14.05
C ILE A 151 -21.64 -17.91 -14.71
N ALA A 152 -20.51 -17.45 -14.16
CA ALA A 152 -19.78 -16.32 -14.73
C ALA A 152 -19.27 -16.60 -16.15
N LEU A 153 -18.79 -17.82 -16.42
CA LEU A 153 -18.36 -18.23 -17.76
C LEU A 153 -19.54 -18.28 -18.74
N ILE A 154 -20.70 -18.80 -18.34
CA ILE A 154 -21.92 -18.78 -19.17
C ILE A 154 -22.29 -17.34 -19.55
N ILE A 155 -22.30 -16.43 -18.58
CA ILE A 155 -22.60 -15.01 -18.84
C ILE A 155 -21.53 -14.38 -19.75
N HIS A 156 -20.25 -14.65 -19.50
CA HIS A 156 -19.16 -14.07 -20.26
C HIS A 156 -19.19 -14.51 -21.73
N PHE A 157 -19.32 -15.82 -21.98
CA PHE A 157 -19.35 -16.36 -23.34
C PHE A 157 -20.69 -16.08 -24.04
N GLY A 158 -21.81 -16.16 -23.32
CA GLY A 158 -23.13 -15.85 -23.87
C GLY A 158 -23.27 -14.40 -24.33
N ARG A 159 -22.62 -13.45 -23.63
CA ARG A 159 -22.57 -12.03 -24.05
C ARG A 159 -21.65 -11.76 -25.25
N LYS A 160 -20.77 -12.70 -25.60
CA LYS A 160 -19.84 -12.55 -26.74
C LYS A 160 -20.45 -13.03 -28.06
N THR A 161 -21.54 -13.79 -27.99
CA THR A 161 -22.21 -14.40 -29.15
C THR A 161 -23.33 -13.53 -29.74
N TYR A 162 -23.71 -12.44 -29.05
CA TYR A 162 -24.66 -11.42 -29.51
C TYR A 162 -23.96 -10.07 -29.57
#